data_AF-A0A1G9DCG1-F1
#
_entry.id   AF-A0A1G9DCG1-F1
#
_cell.length_a   1.000
_cell.length_b   1.000
_cell.length_c   1.000
_cell.angle_alpha   90.00
_cell.angle_beta   90.00
_cell.angle_gamma   90.00
#
_symmetry.space_group_name_H-M   'P 1'
#
loop_
_entity.id
_entity.type
_entity.pdbx_description
1 polymer ?
#
loop_
_entity_poly.entity_id
_entity_poly.type
_entity_poly.pdbx_seq_one_letter_code
_entity_poly.pdbx_strand_id
1 'polypeptide(L)'
;MITIEIFGLLAGLVAIGIIVLIFIVAVGLIKWLLQGYFLFRIAERKNLDVPMLSFVPFGTFYVAGQDFDGNVFKKGSFNPKHLGLIFAITGLIVYFLGLSVGDIAISYLLMESVIFIGIFNAYTRNIGVAILLALLNVVTAGIAAIIILFLYHRKLSKTFEDPVVYTETEEPSADDSVNTDDIDRHKNI
;
A
#
# COMPACT_ATOMS: atom_id res chain seq x y z
N MET A 1 43.49 -35.90 -17.22
CA MET A 1 42.69 -35.22 -18.25
C MET A 1 41.23 -35.09 -17.80
N ILE A 2 40.54 -36.22 -17.54
CA ILE A 2 39.14 -36.26 -17.06
C ILE A 2 38.89 -35.41 -15.79
N THR A 3 39.80 -35.43 -14.82
CA THR A 3 39.66 -34.62 -13.59
C THR A 3 39.70 -33.10 -13.84
N ILE A 4 40.58 -32.64 -14.73
CA ILE A 4 40.73 -31.20 -15.06
C ILE A 4 39.49 -30.68 -15.80
N GLU A 5 38.91 -31.49 -16.70
CA GLU A 5 37.68 -31.16 -17.41
C GLU A 5 36.46 -31.09 -16.47
N ILE A 6 36.36 -32.01 -15.50
CA ILE A 6 35.30 -31.97 -14.47
C ILE A 6 35.44 -30.73 -13.57
N PHE A 7 36.66 -30.39 -13.14
CA PHE A 7 36.90 -29.17 -12.37
C PHE A 7 36.58 -27.90 -13.18
N GLY A 8 36.93 -27.87 -14.47
CA GLY A 8 36.59 -26.76 -15.37
C GLY A 8 35.07 -26.61 -15.55
N LEU A 9 34.34 -27.72 -15.71
CA LEU A 9 32.88 -27.71 -15.84
C LEU A 9 32.20 -27.24 -14.54
N LEU A 10 32.65 -27.72 -13.38
CA LEU A 10 32.16 -27.26 -12.07
C LEU A 10 32.44 -25.78 -11.84
N ALA A 11 33.65 -25.29 -12.15
CA ALA A 11 33.99 -23.88 -12.03
C ALA A 11 33.14 -23.00 -12.95
N GLY A 12 32.90 -23.45 -14.19
CA GLY A 12 31.99 -22.78 -15.13
C GLY A 12 30.56 -22.73 -14.61
N LEU A 13 30.05 -23.82 -14.05
CA LEU A 13 28.71 -23.88 -13.47
C LEU A 13 28.57 -22.96 -12.24
N VAL A 14 29.59 -22.92 -11.38
CA VAL A 14 29.65 -22.00 -10.24
C VAL A 14 29.66 -20.54 -10.71
N ALA A 15 30.45 -20.22 -11.74
CA ALA A 15 30.50 -18.86 -12.31
C ALA A 15 29.14 -18.43 -12.87
N ILE A 16 28.46 -19.31 -13.62
CA ILE A 16 27.10 -19.06 -14.11
C ILE A 16 26.15 -18.85 -12.93
N GLY A 17 26.23 -19.69 -11.90
CA GLY A 17 25.42 -19.57 -10.69
C GLY A 17 25.59 -18.22 -10.00
N ILE A 18 26.83 -17.73 -9.86
CA ILE A 18 27.13 -16.42 -9.28
C ILE A 18 26.54 -15.28 -10.14
N ILE A 19 26.70 -15.34 -11.47
CA ILE A 19 26.15 -14.33 -12.38
C ILE A 19 24.63 -14.28 -12.29
N VAL A 20 23.97 -15.43 -12.27
CA VAL A 20 22.51 -15.54 -12.10
C VAL A 20 22.08 -14.97 -10.75
N LEU A 21 22.81 -15.28 -9.67
CA LEU A 21 22.51 -14.77 -8.33
C LEU A 21 22.63 -13.24 -8.27
N ILE A 22 23.70 -12.67 -8.85
CA ILE A 22 23.87 -11.21 -8.95
C ILE A 22 22.72 -10.57 -9.72
N PHE A 23 22.32 -11.18 -10.84
CA PHE A 23 21.20 -10.68 -11.65
C PHE A 23 19.88 -10.68 -10.85
N ILE A 24 19.56 -11.77 -10.16
CA ILE A 24 18.34 -11.87 -9.34
C ILE A 24 18.36 -10.85 -8.20
N VAL A 25 19.51 -10.67 -7.53
CA VAL A 25 19.65 -9.67 -6.47
C VAL A 25 19.45 -8.26 -7.02
N ALA A 26 20.04 -7.93 -8.16
CA ALA A 26 19.89 -6.62 -8.80
C ALA A 26 18.43 -6.34 -9.18
N VAL A 27 17.76 -7.30 -9.82
CA VAL A 27 16.34 -7.19 -10.19
C VAL A 27 15.45 -7.07 -8.95
N GLY A 28 15.71 -7.87 -7.91
CA GLY A 28 14.98 -7.82 -6.64
C GLY A 28 15.13 -6.47 -5.94
N LEU A 29 16.34 -5.90 -5.96
CA LEU A 29 16.63 -4.59 -5.37
C LEU A 29 15.92 -3.47 -6.16
N ILE A 30 15.95 -3.51 -7.49
CA ILE A 30 15.21 -2.56 -8.34
C ILE A 30 13.70 -2.67 -8.08
N LYS A 31 13.14 -3.89 -8.04
CA LYS A 31 11.72 -4.13 -7.72
C LYS A 31 11.39 -3.49 -6.38
N TRP A 32 12.17 -3.79 -5.34
CA TRP A 32 11.94 -3.31 -3.99
C TRP A 32 12.00 -1.78 -3.89
N LEU A 33 13.00 -1.14 -4.49
CA LEU A 33 13.10 0.32 -4.53
C LEU A 33 11.91 0.97 -5.24
N LEU A 34 11.51 0.42 -6.39
CA LEU A 34 10.43 0.98 -7.19
C LEU A 34 9.08 0.86 -6.48
N GLN A 35 8.83 -0.29 -5.85
CA GLN A 35 7.65 -0.50 -5.02
C GLN A 35 7.64 0.44 -3.82
N GLY A 36 8.74 0.50 -3.07
CA GLY A 36 8.87 1.37 -1.89
C GLY A 36 8.72 2.85 -2.24
N TYR A 37 9.22 3.29 -3.38
CA TYR A 37 9.06 4.66 -3.88
C TYR A 37 7.58 5.02 -4.14
N PHE A 38 6.82 4.19 -4.84
CA PHE A 38 5.41 4.52 -5.09
C PHE A 38 4.57 4.46 -3.82
N LEU A 39 4.86 3.50 -2.95
CA LEU A 39 4.21 3.39 -1.65
C LEU A 39 4.49 4.63 -0.78
N PHE A 40 5.74 5.10 -0.78
CA PHE A 40 6.15 6.35 -0.13
C PHE A 40 5.35 7.54 -0.65
N ARG A 41 5.24 7.70 -1.97
CA ARG A 41 4.48 8.80 -2.59
C ARG A 41 2.99 8.76 -2.24
N ILE A 42 2.40 7.57 -2.18
CA ILE A 42 1.00 7.41 -1.75
C ILE A 42 0.87 7.77 -0.27
N ALA A 43 1.80 7.32 0.58
CA ALA A 43 1.84 7.61 2.01
C ALA A 43 1.97 9.11 2.31
N GLU A 44 2.87 9.81 1.60
CA GLU A 44 3.03 11.27 1.70
C GLU A 44 1.73 12.00 1.33
N ARG A 45 1.13 11.65 0.18
CA ARG A 45 -0.13 12.27 -0.26
C ARG A 45 -1.29 12.01 0.71
N LYS A 46 -1.28 10.86 1.38
CA LYS A 46 -2.27 10.49 2.39
C LYS A 46 -1.94 10.99 3.81
N ASN A 47 -0.84 11.74 4.00
CA ASN A 47 -0.41 12.27 5.29
C ASN A 47 -0.26 11.21 6.39
N LEU A 48 0.31 10.04 6.06
CA LEU A 48 0.61 9.01 7.06
C LEU A 48 1.75 9.46 8.00
N ASP A 49 1.74 8.99 9.25
CA ASP A 49 2.71 9.43 10.28
C ASP A 49 4.17 9.13 9.92
N VAL A 50 4.42 7.97 9.28
CA VAL A 50 5.78 7.48 9.01
C VAL A 50 5.88 6.89 7.59
N PRO A 51 5.90 7.74 6.54
CA PRO A 51 5.91 7.29 5.16
C PRO A 51 7.18 6.52 4.79
N MET A 52 8.31 6.80 5.46
CA MET A 52 9.60 6.12 5.22
C MET A 52 9.59 4.61 5.48
N LEU A 53 8.61 4.10 6.24
CA LEU A 53 8.45 2.67 6.43
C LEU A 53 8.20 1.91 5.12
N SER A 54 7.77 2.59 4.06
CA SER A 54 7.60 2.00 2.72
C SER A 54 8.85 1.34 2.15
N PHE A 55 10.04 1.76 2.59
CA PHE A 55 11.30 1.18 2.14
C PHE A 55 11.78 0.03 3.01
N VAL A 56 11.11 -0.27 4.12
CA VAL A 56 11.48 -1.42 4.97
C VAL A 56 10.66 -2.62 4.52
N PRO A 57 11.24 -3.82 4.32
CA PRO A 57 10.50 -5.00 3.84
C PRO A 57 9.15 -5.19 4.56
N PHE A 58 9.17 -5.20 5.90
CA PHE A 58 7.97 -5.31 6.72
C PHE A 58 7.26 -3.97 6.97
N GLY A 59 7.92 -2.84 6.76
CA GLY A 59 7.29 -1.51 6.84
C GLY A 59 6.35 -1.23 5.67
N THR A 60 6.56 -1.89 4.52
CA THR A 60 5.61 -1.93 3.40
C THR A 60 4.23 -2.39 3.88
N PHE A 61 4.18 -3.40 4.75
CA PHE A 61 2.94 -3.95 5.30
C PHE A 61 2.21 -2.97 6.21
N TYR A 62 2.95 -2.16 6.96
CA TYR A 62 2.37 -1.08 7.74
C TYR A 62 1.69 -0.05 6.85
N VAL A 63 2.41 0.48 5.85
CA VAL A 63 1.90 1.53 4.96
C VAL A 63 0.74 1.01 4.10
N ALA A 64 0.89 -0.17 3.50
CA ALA A 64 -0.15 -0.76 2.66
C ALA A 64 -1.35 -1.26 3.48
N GLY A 65 -1.12 -1.78 4.69
CA GLY A 65 -2.17 -2.22 5.60
C GLY A 65 -3.02 -1.07 6.14
N GLN A 66 -2.46 0.13 6.29
CA GLN A 66 -3.24 1.33 6.62
C GLN A 66 -4.26 1.68 5.54
N ASP A 67 -3.97 1.38 4.27
CA ASP A 67 -4.92 1.59 3.19
C ASP A 67 -6.01 0.51 3.13
N PHE A 68 -5.72 -0.68 3.66
CA PHE A 68 -6.68 -1.77 3.78
C PHE A 68 -7.74 -1.53 4.86
N ASP A 69 -7.37 -0.90 5.98
CA ASP A 69 -8.24 -0.74 7.15
C ASP A 69 -9.32 0.36 7.02
N GLY A 70 -9.39 1.04 5.87
CA GLY A 70 -10.47 1.96 5.51
C GLY A 70 -10.53 3.28 6.28
N ASN A 71 -9.73 3.46 7.34
CA ASN A 71 -9.57 4.73 8.05
C ASN A 71 -8.10 5.15 8.02
N VAL A 72 -7.80 6.11 7.15
CA VAL A 72 -6.52 6.81 7.08
C VAL A 72 -6.38 7.61 8.38
N PHE A 73 -5.45 7.24 9.24
CA PHE A 73 -5.17 8.03 10.44
C PHE A 73 -4.72 9.43 10.01
N LYS A 74 -5.51 10.44 10.38
CA LYS A 74 -5.04 11.82 10.38
C LYS A 74 -3.89 11.89 11.40
N LYS A 75 -2.79 12.52 10.98
CA LYS A 75 -1.57 12.78 11.77
C LYS A 75 -1.90 13.05 13.24
N GLY A 76 -1.36 12.23 14.15
CA GLY A 76 -1.53 12.36 15.60
C GLY A 76 -2.63 11.50 16.26
N SER A 77 -3.37 10.69 15.50
CA SER A 77 -4.27 9.66 16.05
C SER A 77 -3.60 8.29 15.94
N PHE A 78 -2.77 7.93 16.91
CA PHE A 78 -2.11 6.63 16.95
C PHE A 78 -3.09 5.57 17.46
N ASN A 79 -3.96 5.06 16.59
CA ASN A 79 -4.81 3.93 16.91
C ASN A 79 -4.69 2.83 15.85
N PRO A 80 -3.48 2.29 15.61
CA PRO A 80 -3.22 1.38 14.50
C PRO A 80 -4.19 0.21 14.56
N LYS A 81 -5.22 0.23 13.70
CA LYS A 81 -6.05 -0.96 13.56
C LYS A 81 -5.17 -2.08 13.02
N HIS A 82 -5.50 -3.28 13.50
CA HIS A 82 -4.50 -4.27 13.83
C HIS A 82 -3.84 -4.93 12.61
N LEU A 83 -4.40 -4.85 11.39
CA LEU A 83 -3.96 -5.68 10.27
C LEU A 83 -2.55 -5.37 9.78
N GLY A 84 -2.22 -4.12 9.45
CA GLY A 84 -0.89 -3.76 8.95
C GLY A 84 0.23 -4.04 9.97
N LEU A 85 -0.05 -3.77 11.24
CA LEU A 85 0.85 -4.07 12.36
C LEU A 85 0.98 -5.58 12.59
N ILE A 86 -0.14 -6.32 12.57
CA ILE A 86 -0.17 -7.79 12.70
C ILE A 86 0.67 -8.41 11.59
N PHE A 87 0.50 -7.98 10.34
CA PHE A 87 1.26 -8.53 9.22
C PHE A 87 2.75 -8.17 9.29
N ALA A 88 3.11 -6.96 9.72
CA ALA A 88 4.49 -6.58 9.95
C ALA A 88 5.14 -7.46 11.05
N ILE A 89 4.44 -7.66 12.18
CA ILE A 89 4.89 -8.51 13.28
C ILE A 89 4.97 -9.99 12.85
N THR A 90 3.94 -10.48 12.16
CA THR A 90 3.88 -11.87 11.65
C THR A 90 5.03 -12.13 10.69
N GLY A 91 5.28 -11.20 9.76
CA GLY A 91 6.40 -11.32 8.83
C GLY A 91 7.75 -11.33 9.55
N LEU A 92 7.91 -10.51 10.59
CA LEU A 92 9.11 -10.51 11.42
C LEU A 92 9.31 -11.84 12.16
N ILE A 93 8.24 -12.42 12.72
CA ILE A 93 8.25 -13.73 13.39
C ILE A 93 8.64 -14.83 12.40
N VAL A 94 8.01 -14.85 11.21
CA VAL A 94 8.32 -15.81 10.13
C VAL A 94 9.79 -15.72 9.71
N TYR A 95 10.35 -14.50 9.67
CA TYR A 95 11.77 -14.28 9.40
C TYR A 95 12.68 -14.88 10.50
N PHE A 96 12.33 -14.71 11.77
CA PHE A 96 13.12 -15.23 12.89
C PHE A 96 12.96 -16.73 13.14
N LEU A 97 11.88 -17.36 12.67
CA LEU A 97 11.62 -18.80 12.82
C LEU A 97 12.60 -19.70 12.04
N GLY A 98 13.58 -19.13 11.33
CA GLY A 98 14.64 -19.88 10.68
C GLY A 98 14.17 -20.73 9.50
N LEU A 99 13.04 -20.34 8.89
CA LEU A 99 12.55 -20.95 7.65
C LEU A 99 13.57 -20.78 6.54
N SER A 100 13.53 -21.67 5.54
CA SER A 100 14.45 -21.54 4.40
C SER A 100 14.23 -20.20 3.69
N VAL A 101 15.27 -19.68 3.02
CA VAL A 101 15.18 -18.42 2.28
C VAL A 101 14.04 -18.45 1.25
N GLY A 102 13.77 -19.62 0.66
CA GLY A 102 12.66 -19.82 -0.27
C GLY A 102 11.30 -19.68 0.42
N ASP A 103 11.12 -20.30 1.58
CA ASP A 103 9.87 -20.23 2.35
C ASP A 103 9.57 -18.81 2.81
N ILE A 104 10.59 -18.07 3.23
CA ILE A 104 10.48 -16.66 3.61
C ILE A 104 10.06 -15.82 2.39
N ALA A 105 10.70 -16.03 1.24
CA ALA A 105 10.38 -15.29 0.02
C ALA A 105 8.94 -15.54 -0.45
N ILE A 106 8.49 -16.79 -0.43
CA ILE A 106 7.12 -17.17 -0.81
C ILE A 106 6.12 -16.59 0.20
N SER A 107 6.35 -16.75 1.50
CA SER A 107 5.47 -16.25 2.55
C SER A 107 5.36 -14.73 2.50
N TYR A 108 6.48 -14.04 2.29
CA TYR A 108 6.52 -12.59 2.11
C TYR A 108 5.68 -12.16 0.91
N LEU A 109 5.84 -12.81 -0.25
CA LEU A 109 5.09 -12.50 -1.47
C LEU A 109 3.57 -12.72 -1.30
N LEU A 110 3.17 -13.78 -0.58
CA LEU A 110 1.77 -14.05 -0.29
C LEU A 110 1.17 -13.00 0.65
N MET A 111 1.85 -12.69 1.76
CA MET A 111 1.42 -11.65 2.70
C MET A 111 1.33 -10.29 2.01
N GLU A 112 2.34 -9.94 1.21
CA GLU A 112 2.38 -8.73 0.38
C GLU A 112 1.15 -8.64 -0.52
N SER A 113 0.81 -9.72 -1.21
CA SER A 113 -0.33 -9.73 -2.12
C SER A 113 -1.67 -9.59 -1.40
N VAL A 114 -1.83 -10.20 -0.22
CA VAL A 114 -3.03 -10.05 0.63
C VAL A 114 -3.20 -8.61 1.09
N ILE A 115 -2.12 -7.98 1.56
CA ILE A 115 -2.17 -6.62 2.09
C ILE A 115 -2.44 -5.61 0.96
N PHE A 116 -1.91 -5.84 -0.23
CA PHE A 116 -2.17 -5.01 -1.39
C PHE A 116 -3.62 -5.03 -1.89
N ILE A 117 -4.46 -5.99 -1.46
CA ILE A 117 -5.90 -5.99 -1.79
C ILE A 117 -6.55 -4.64 -1.43
N GLY A 118 -6.12 -4.01 -0.34
CA GLY A 118 -6.66 -2.72 0.12
C GLY A 118 -6.38 -1.61 -0.89
N ILE A 119 -5.11 -1.50 -1.30
CA ILE A 119 -4.66 -0.56 -2.32
C ILE A 119 -5.33 -0.84 -3.67
N PHE A 120 -5.44 -2.12 -4.05
CA PHE A 120 -6.06 -2.52 -5.30
C PHE A 120 -7.55 -2.18 -5.31
N ASN A 121 -8.27 -2.44 -4.21
CA ASN A 121 -9.67 -2.08 -4.07
C ASN A 121 -9.86 -0.55 -4.04
N ALA A 122 -8.98 0.20 -3.39
CA ALA A 122 -9.00 1.66 -3.42
C ALA A 122 -8.80 2.22 -4.85
N TYR A 123 -8.00 1.55 -5.66
CA TYR A 123 -7.81 1.89 -7.07
C TYR A 123 -9.01 1.51 -7.94
N THR A 124 -9.46 0.24 -7.90
CA THR A 124 -10.48 -0.33 -8.80
C THR A 124 -11.92 -0.05 -8.37
N ARG A 125 -12.14 0.25 -7.08
CA ARG A 125 -13.46 0.31 -6.42
C ARG A 125 -14.29 -0.97 -6.58
N ASN A 126 -13.63 -2.12 -6.77
CA ASN A 126 -14.26 -3.42 -6.91
C ASN A 126 -13.40 -4.51 -6.24
N ILE A 127 -13.95 -5.14 -5.20
CA ILE A 127 -13.24 -6.13 -4.40
C ILE A 127 -12.89 -7.40 -5.18
N GLY A 128 -13.74 -7.83 -6.11
CA GLY A 128 -13.48 -9.01 -6.94
C GLY A 128 -12.27 -8.78 -7.86
N VAL A 129 -12.20 -7.60 -8.48
CA VAL A 129 -11.03 -7.22 -9.30
C VAL A 129 -9.79 -7.05 -8.45
N ALA A 130 -9.91 -6.54 -7.22
CA ALA A 130 -8.79 -6.39 -6.29
C ALA A 130 -8.18 -7.76 -5.89
N ILE A 131 -9.02 -8.76 -5.64
CA ILE A 131 -8.57 -10.13 -5.35
C ILE A 131 -7.89 -10.74 -6.58
N LEU A 132 -8.43 -10.55 -7.78
CA LEU A 132 -7.79 -11.00 -9.02
C LEU A 132 -6.42 -10.35 -9.22
N LEU A 133 -6.29 -9.05 -8.91
CA LEU A 133 -5.01 -8.34 -8.96
C LEU A 133 -4.02 -8.86 -7.90
N ALA A 134 -4.49 -9.25 -6.71
CA ALA A 134 -3.66 -9.88 -5.70
C ALA A 134 -3.15 -11.25 -6.14
N LEU A 135 -4.01 -12.08 -6.75
CA LEU A 135 -3.59 -13.35 -7.35
C LEU A 135 -2.56 -13.11 -8.48
N LEU A 136 -2.83 -12.14 -9.35
CA LEU A 136 -1.90 -11.74 -10.40
C LEU A 136 -0.57 -11.26 -9.82
N ASN A 137 -0.59 -10.58 -8.67
CA ASN A 137 0.61 -10.14 -7.97
C ASN A 137 1.49 -11.31 -7.51
N VAL A 138 0.87 -12.38 -6.96
CA VAL A 138 1.60 -13.61 -6.60
C VAL A 138 2.24 -14.23 -7.85
N VAL A 139 1.47 -14.42 -8.92
CA VAL A 139 1.94 -15.07 -10.16
C VAL A 139 3.05 -14.26 -10.84
N THR A 140 3.01 -12.93 -10.72
CA THR A 140 4.00 -12.01 -11.30
C THR A 140 5.11 -11.62 -10.32
N ALA A 141 5.25 -12.32 -9.19
CA ALA A 141 6.28 -12.06 -8.17
C ALA A 141 6.33 -10.60 -7.66
N GLY A 142 5.17 -9.93 -7.61
CA GLY A 142 5.03 -8.57 -7.09
C GLY A 142 5.04 -7.46 -8.15
N ILE A 143 5.20 -7.79 -9.44
CA ILE A 143 5.26 -6.78 -10.51
C ILE A 143 3.90 -6.07 -10.67
N ALA A 144 2.79 -6.79 -10.55
CA ALA A 144 1.45 -6.21 -10.66
C ALA A 144 1.23 -5.09 -9.62
N ALA A 145 1.70 -5.25 -8.39
CA ALA A 145 1.59 -4.24 -7.35
C ALA A 145 2.26 -2.93 -7.77
N ILE A 146 3.46 -2.98 -8.36
CA ILE A 146 4.17 -1.79 -8.82
C ILE A 146 3.34 -1.01 -9.84
N ILE A 147 2.76 -1.72 -10.82
CA ILE A 147 1.96 -1.10 -11.87
C ILE A 147 0.72 -0.43 -11.26
N ILE A 148 0.00 -1.13 -10.37
CA ILE A 148 -1.19 -0.59 -9.74
C ILE A 148 -0.84 0.58 -8.80
N LEU A 149 0.26 0.50 -8.05
CA LEU A 149 0.77 1.59 -7.22
C LEU A 149 1.09 2.83 -8.05
N PHE A 150 1.74 2.67 -9.20
CA PHE A 150 1.99 3.76 -10.13
C PHE A 150 0.69 4.40 -10.64
N LEU A 151 -0.27 3.57 -11.08
CA LEU A 151 -1.57 4.05 -11.56
C LEU A 151 -2.37 4.75 -10.45
N TYR A 152 -2.31 4.20 -9.24
CA TYR A 152 -3.00 4.76 -8.09
C TYR A 152 -2.38 6.09 -7.66
N HIS A 153 -1.05 6.18 -7.61
CA HIS A 153 -0.34 7.44 -7.41
C HIS A 153 -0.77 8.47 -8.46
N ARG A 154 -0.77 8.12 -9.75
CA ARG A 154 -1.19 9.02 -10.84
C ARG A 154 -2.65 9.47 -10.68
N LYS A 155 -3.55 8.58 -10.24
CA LYS A 155 -4.95 8.89 -9.96
C LYS A 155 -5.08 9.90 -8.82
N LEU A 156 -4.36 9.67 -7.71
CA LEU A 156 -4.32 10.60 -6.59
C LEU A 156 -3.77 11.97 -7.02
N SER A 157 -2.70 12.01 -7.83
CA SER A 157 -2.14 13.27 -8.33
C SER A 157 -3.16 14.16 -9.01
N LYS A 158 -3.99 13.58 -9.88
CA LYS A 158 -5.02 14.33 -10.60
C LYS A 158 -6.11 14.86 -9.67
N THR A 159 -6.50 14.06 -8.67
CA THR A 159 -7.57 14.45 -7.72
C THR A 159 -7.15 15.58 -6.77
N PHE A 160 -5.85 15.74 -6.49
CA PHE A 160 -5.34 16.83 -5.63
C PHE A 160 -4.82 18.06 -6.42
N GLU A 161 -4.74 17.99 -7.74
CA GLU A 161 -4.40 19.12 -8.63
C GLU A 161 -5.63 19.88 -9.15
N ASP A 162 -6.84 19.32 -9.05
CA ASP A 162 -8.05 20.09 -9.28
C ASP A 162 -8.15 21.18 -8.20
N PRO A 163 -8.19 22.47 -8.58
CA PRO A 163 -8.40 23.53 -7.60
C PRO A 163 -9.73 23.22 -6.93
N VAL A 164 -9.69 23.06 -5.62
CA VAL A 164 -10.91 23.09 -4.80
C VAL A 164 -11.47 24.49 -5.03
N VAL A 165 -12.40 24.62 -5.98
CA VAL A 165 -13.29 25.76 -6.04
C VAL A 165 -14.08 25.65 -4.75
N TYR A 166 -13.63 26.42 -3.76
CA TYR A 166 -14.48 26.80 -2.66
C TYR A 166 -15.62 27.56 -3.33
N THR A 167 -16.71 26.86 -3.66
CA THR A 167 -17.99 27.52 -3.74
C THR A 167 -18.21 27.98 -2.31
N GLU A 168 -17.81 29.21 -2.00
CA GLU A 168 -18.42 29.96 -0.92
C GLU A 168 -19.91 29.81 -1.18
N THR A 169 -20.53 28.92 -0.42
CA THR A 169 -21.96 28.96 -0.24
C THR A 169 -22.12 30.25 0.54
N GLU A 170 -22.37 31.35 -0.16
CA GLU A 170 -22.92 32.54 0.44
C GLU A 170 -24.18 32.06 1.17
N GLU A 171 -24.05 31.86 2.48
CA GLU A 171 -25.19 31.80 3.35
C GLU A 171 -25.94 33.11 3.13
N PRO A 172 -27.23 33.08 2.73
CA PRO A 172 -28.02 34.28 2.72
C PRO A 172 -28.25 34.66 4.18
N SER A 173 -27.41 35.55 4.71
CA SER A 173 -27.65 36.23 5.96
C SER A 173 -28.86 37.17 5.78
N ALA A 174 -30.05 36.60 5.93
CA ALA A 174 -31.29 37.32 6.10
C ALA A 174 -31.34 37.84 7.53
N ASP A 175 -30.72 38.99 7.75
CA ASP A 175 -31.01 39.84 8.90
C ASP A 175 -32.20 40.73 8.52
N ASP A 176 -33.41 40.22 8.76
CA ASP A 176 -34.60 41.05 8.83
C ASP A 176 -35.52 40.49 9.92
N SER A 177 -35.34 41.03 11.12
CA SER A 177 -36.07 40.68 12.32
C SER A 177 -37.53 41.16 12.22
N VAL A 178 -38.45 40.27 11.86
CA VAL A 178 -39.89 40.48 12.06
C VAL A 178 -40.35 39.57 13.20
N ASN A 179 -40.46 40.18 14.37
CA ASN A 179 -40.99 39.61 15.59
C ASN A 179 -42.50 39.89 15.65
N THR A 180 -43.33 38.88 15.40
CA THR A 180 -44.75 38.85 15.80
C THR A 180 -45.12 37.40 16.05
N ASP A 181 -44.85 36.93 17.25
CA ASP A 181 -45.48 35.73 17.79
C ASP A 181 -46.98 35.98 17.98
N ASP A 182 -47.77 35.17 17.28
CA ASP A 182 -49.20 35.00 17.43
C ASP A 182 -49.52 34.56 18.88
N ILE A 183 -50.08 35.49 19.65
CA ILE A 183 -50.74 35.17 20.92
C ILE A 183 -52.11 34.58 20.57
N ASP A 184 -52.18 33.26 20.61
CA ASP A 184 -53.40 32.45 20.54
C ASP A 184 -54.39 32.90 21.63
N ARG A 185 -55.35 33.76 21.24
CA ARG A 185 -56.53 34.09 22.02
C ARG A 185 -57.56 32.99 21.84
N HIS A 186 -57.51 31.96 22.68
CA HIS A 186 -58.69 31.14 22.92
C HIS A 186 -59.74 31.96 23.71
N LYS A 187 -60.66 32.56 22.96
CA LYS A 187 -61.97 33.02 23.41
C LYS A 187 -63.03 32.24 22.64
N ASN A 188 -63.77 31.37 23.32
CA ASN A 188 -65.23 31.31 23.19
C ASN A 188 -65.87 30.30 24.16
N ILE A 189 -66.76 30.86 24.98
CA ILE A 189 -68.08 30.37 25.45
C ILE A 189 -68.08 29.08 26.27
#